data_AF-A0A6G8FY43-F1
#
_entry.id   AF-A0A6G8FY43-F1
#
_cell.length_a   1.000
_cell.length_b   1.000
_cell.length_c   1.000
_cell.angle_alpha   90.00
_cell.angle_beta   90.00
_cell.angle_gamma   90.00
#
_symmetry.space_group_name_H-M   'P 1'
#
loop_
_entity.id
_entity.type
_entity.pdbx_description
1 polymer ?
#
loop_
_entity_poly.entity_id
_entity_poly.type
_entity_poly.pdbx_seq_one_letter_code
_entity_poly.pdbx_strand_id
1 'polypeptide(L)'
;MDLLVPLAVFAVARVVSGVMLAVTARLQPDLTDDPFWHVEGTRPANPSYLEVLSNWDGQWFKTIALHGYGAVADGRASDQSALAFSPVYPFLVRAVMAVTGLGFEAAASGVSLVASAAAVVLLFRWLLVTRGRGPRSPRSSSCPSSRRRRCSRPRTATDWRCSSSSSCSARSPRTAGGSRGPWPRPSR
;
A
#
# COMPACT_ATOMS: atom_id res chain seq x y z
N MET A 1 1.80 -7.09 -22.23
CA MET A 1 2.27 -5.70 -21.99
C MET A 1 1.95 -5.22 -20.57
N ASP A 2 0.93 -5.76 -19.91
CA ASP A 2 0.38 -5.21 -18.65
C ASP A 2 1.31 -5.29 -17.43
N LEU A 3 2.24 -6.26 -17.38
CA LEU A 3 3.18 -6.40 -16.25
C LEU A 3 4.46 -5.58 -16.42
N LEU A 4 4.74 -5.05 -17.62
CA LEU A 4 5.95 -4.27 -17.85
C LEU A 4 5.91 -2.94 -17.11
N VAL A 5 4.74 -2.29 -17.07
CA VAL A 5 4.55 -1.00 -16.38
C VAL A 5 4.88 -1.10 -14.88
N PRO A 6 4.24 -1.99 -14.08
CA PRO A 6 4.54 -2.08 -12.66
C PRO A 6 5.99 -2.51 -12.38
N LEU A 7 6.57 -3.38 -13.21
CA LEU A 7 7.96 -3.79 -13.06
C LEU A 7 8.95 -2.68 -13.42
N ALA A 8 8.67 -1.88 -14.46
CA ALA A 8 9.49 -0.72 -14.81
C ALA A 8 9.46 0.35 -13.71
N VAL A 9 8.28 0.64 -13.15
CA VAL A 9 8.14 1.56 -12.01
C VAL A 9 8.91 1.03 -10.80
N PHE A 10 8.77 -0.26 -10.48
CA PHE A 10 9.53 -0.90 -9.42
C PHE A 10 11.05 -0.79 -9.65
N ALA A 11 11.52 -1.09 -10.86
CA ALA A 11 12.94 -1.03 -11.21
C ALA A 11 13.50 0.39 -11.05
N VAL A 12 12.81 1.41 -11.58
CA VAL A 12 13.20 2.82 -11.42
C VAL A 12 13.24 3.19 -9.93
N ALA A 13 12.21 2.84 -9.15
CA ALA A 13 12.19 3.10 -7.72
C ALA A 13 13.35 2.42 -6.98
N ARG A 14 13.70 1.18 -7.34
CA ARG A 14 14.85 0.47 -6.77
C ARG A 14 16.18 1.10 -7.16
N VAL A 15 16.34 1.55 -8.40
CA VAL A 15 17.55 2.28 -8.82
C VAL A 15 17.71 3.57 -8.01
N VAL A 16 16.64 4.37 -7.88
CA VAL A 16 16.68 5.62 -7.10
C VAL A 16 17.01 5.33 -5.63
N SER A 17 16.33 4.37 -4.99
CA SER A 17 16.62 3.99 -3.60
C SER A 17 18.04 3.44 -3.44
N GLY A 18 18.50 2.62 -4.39
CA GLY A 18 19.85 2.05 -4.39
C GLY A 18 20.94 3.11 -4.50
N VAL A 19 20.76 4.09 -5.39
CA VAL A 19 21.67 5.24 -5.53
C VAL A 19 21.67 6.07 -4.26
N MET A 20 20.49 6.39 -3.71
CA MET A 20 20.40 7.15 -2.46
C MET A 20 21.15 6.45 -1.33
N LEU A 21 20.90 5.15 -1.13
CA LEU A 21 21.58 4.36 -0.10
C LEU A 21 23.09 4.26 -0.33
N ALA A 22 23.53 4.08 -1.58
CA ALA A 22 24.96 4.01 -1.91
C ALA A 22 25.68 5.35 -1.70
N VAL A 23 24.98 6.48 -1.86
CA VAL A 23 25.52 7.80 -1.55
C VAL A 23 25.56 8.03 -0.04
N THR A 24 24.46 7.76 0.67
CA THR A 24 24.40 7.96 2.13
C THR A 24 25.28 6.99 2.90
N ALA A 25 25.58 5.81 2.35
CA ALA A 25 26.55 4.87 2.89
C ALA A 25 27.90 5.52 3.17
N ARG A 26 28.34 6.43 2.30
CA ARG A 26 29.60 7.17 2.41
C ARG A 26 29.58 8.28 3.46
N LEU A 27 28.43 8.51 4.08
CA LEU A 27 28.24 9.48 5.15
C LEU A 27 27.98 8.79 6.48
N GLN A 28 27.91 7.46 6.50
CA GLN A 28 27.65 6.72 7.73
C GLN A 28 28.90 6.78 8.63
N PRO A 29 28.77 7.26 9.88
CA PRO A 29 29.82 7.15 10.87
C PRO A 29 30.05 5.67 11.23
N ASP A 30 31.11 5.41 11.98
CA ASP A 30 31.33 4.09 12.58
C ASP A 30 30.18 3.72 13.51
N LEU A 31 29.69 2.49 13.37
CA LEU A 31 28.72 1.92 14.31
C LEU A 31 29.49 0.97 15.21
N THR A 32 29.73 1.44 16.42
CA THR A 32 30.32 0.68 17.53
C THR A 32 29.20 0.19 18.46
N ASP A 33 29.56 -0.59 19.48
CA ASP A 33 28.59 -1.09 20.46
C ASP A 33 27.84 0.07 21.11
N ASP A 34 26.51 0.05 20.98
CA ASP A 34 25.61 1.07 21.49
C ASP A 34 24.64 0.46 22.54
N PRO A 35 24.29 1.17 23.63
CA PRO A 35 23.36 0.68 24.63
C PRO A 35 21.90 0.59 24.14
N PHE A 36 21.53 1.37 23.12
CA PHE A 36 20.16 1.53 22.65
C PHE A 36 19.88 0.80 21.35
N TRP A 37 20.89 0.47 20.55
CA TRP A 37 20.72 -0.19 19.26
C TRP A 37 21.50 -1.48 19.18
N HIS A 38 20.89 -2.50 18.56
CA HIS A 38 21.61 -3.73 18.26
C HIS A 38 22.63 -3.47 17.17
N VAL A 39 23.90 -3.49 17.58
CA VAL A 39 25.05 -3.48 16.68
C VAL A 39 25.75 -4.83 16.80
N GLU A 40 25.76 -5.59 15.70
CA GLU A 40 26.48 -6.86 15.56
C GLU A 40 27.93 -6.59 15.14
N GLY A 41 28.83 -6.56 16.12
CA GLY A 41 30.25 -6.24 15.93
C GLY A 41 30.52 -4.79 15.53
N THR A 42 31.78 -4.43 15.31
CA THR A 42 32.13 -3.08 14.83
C THR A 42 31.85 -2.96 13.33
N ARG A 43 30.97 -2.04 12.93
CA ARG A 43 30.83 -1.66 11.52
C ARG A 43 31.70 -0.45 11.21
N PRO A 44 32.56 -0.54 10.18
CA PRO A 44 33.44 0.56 9.82
C PRO A 44 32.64 1.77 9.32
N ALA A 45 33.25 2.95 9.43
CA ALA A 45 32.78 4.13 8.72
C ALA A 45 32.86 3.88 7.19
N ASN A 46 31.93 4.47 6.43
CA ASN A 46 31.82 4.28 4.98
C ASN A 46 31.61 2.81 4.54
N PRO A 47 30.59 2.11 5.07
CA PRO A 47 30.26 0.75 4.67
C PRO A 47 29.98 0.59 3.17
N SER A 48 30.17 -0.62 2.69
CA SER A 48 29.72 -1.04 1.37
C SER A 48 28.19 -1.04 1.26
N TYR A 49 27.68 -1.02 0.03
CA TYR A 49 26.24 -1.02 -0.23
C TYR A 49 25.49 -2.18 0.48
N LEU A 50 26.04 -3.40 0.39
CA LEU A 50 25.41 -4.57 1.00
C LEU A 50 25.43 -4.53 2.53
N GLU A 51 26.49 -3.98 3.12
CA GLU A 51 26.56 -3.79 4.57
C GLU A 51 25.50 -2.80 5.06
N VAL A 52 25.29 -1.69 4.34
CA VAL A 52 24.23 -0.72 4.66
C VAL A 52 22.83 -1.33 4.55
N LEU A 53 22.60 -2.19 3.56
CA LEU A 53 21.31 -2.89 3.44
C LEU A 53 21.00 -3.81 4.62
N SER A 54 22.02 -4.25 5.36
CA SER A 54 21.86 -5.09 6.55
C SER A 54 21.82 -4.31 7.87
N ASN A 55 21.79 -2.97 7.83
CA ASN A 55 21.78 -2.16 9.04
C ASN A 55 20.43 -2.20 9.77
N TRP A 56 20.38 -1.66 11.00
CA TRP A 56 19.20 -1.65 11.87
C TRP A 56 18.59 -3.05 12.10
N ASP A 57 17.31 -3.25 11.76
CA ASP A 57 16.62 -4.53 11.90
C ASP A 57 17.25 -5.66 11.06
N GLY A 58 18.00 -5.33 10.01
CA GLY A 58 18.77 -6.32 9.25
C GLY A 58 19.76 -7.09 10.11
N GLN A 59 20.28 -6.45 11.16
CA GLN A 59 21.22 -7.05 12.09
C GLN A 59 20.58 -8.12 12.96
N TRP A 60 19.36 -7.85 13.46
CA TRP A 60 18.58 -8.84 14.20
C TRP A 60 18.30 -10.06 13.32
N PHE A 61 17.89 -9.84 12.07
CA PHE A 61 17.68 -10.94 11.14
C PHE A 61 18.95 -11.71 10.81
N LYS A 62 20.11 -11.03 10.74
CA LYS A 62 21.42 -11.69 10.55
C LYS A 62 21.76 -12.58 11.73
N THR A 63 21.67 -12.06 12.94
CA THR A 63 21.94 -12.82 14.16
C THR A 63 21.01 -14.03 14.26
N ILE A 64 19.70 -13.88 13.99
CA ILE A 64 18.75 -14.99 14.00
C ILE A 64 19.04 -16.02 12.89
N ALA A 65 19.41 -15.57 11.68
CA ALA A 65 19.68 -16.47 10.57
C ALA A 65 20.96 -17.30 10.79
N LEU A 66 21.99 -16.71 11.42
CA LEU A 66 23.28 -17.36 11.67
C LEU A 66 23.29 -18.19 12.95
N HIS A 67 22.73 -17.65 14.03
CA HIS A 67 22.88 -18.19 15.39
C HIS A 67 21.56 -18.70 15.99
N GLY A 68 20.43 -18.44 15.33
CA GLY A 68 19.10 -18.78 15.84
C GLY A 68 18.59 -17.83 16.92
N TYR A 69 17.36 -18.05 17.36
CA TYR A 69 16.70 -17.19 18.36
C TYR A 69 17.33 -17.26 19.75
N GLY A 70 17.99 -18.38 20.10
CA GLY A 70 18.59 -18.58 21.42
C GLY A 70 19.87 -17.76 21.65
N ALA A 71 20.58 -17.40 20.57
CA ALA A 71 21.82 -16.64 20.65
C ALA A 71 21.60 -15.14 20.94
N VAL A 72 20.34 -14.70 20.97
CA VAL A 72 19.97 -13.31 21.22
C VAL A 72 19.40 -13.10 22.63
N ALA A 73 19.57 -14.10 23.50
CA ALA A 73 19.14 -14.08 24.89
C ALA A 73 20.17 -13.41 25.83
N ASP A 74 21.39 -13.15 25.34
CA ASP A 74 22.49 -12.69 26.19
C ASP A 74 22.58 -11.15 26.22
N GLY A 75 21.81 -10.55 27.13
CA GLY A 75 22.39 -9.56 28.04
C GLY A 75 22.55 -8.10 27.61
N ARG A 76 21.83 -7.59 26.59
CA ARG A 76 21.64 -6.13 26.47
C ARG A 76 20.39 -5.70 27.23
N ALA A 77 20.62 -4.98 28.32
CA ALA A 77 19.60 -4.55 29.27
C ALA A 77 18.51 -3.70 28.61
N SER A 78 17.26 -4.07 28.91
CA SER A 78 15.99 -3.33 28.73
C SER A 78 15.47 -3.08 27.30
N ASP A 79 14.35 -3.76 27.02
CA ASP A 79 13.30 -3.48 26.03
C ASP A 79 13.44 -3.99 24.58
N GLN A 80 14.62 -4.45 24.12
CA GLN A 80 14.75 -5.01 22.77
C GLN A 80 15.02 -6.52 22.79
N SER A 81 14.16 -7.29 22.12
CA SER A 81 14.26 -8.76 22.07
C SER A 81 14.12 -9.26 20.64
N ALA A 82 14.93 -10.28 20.30
CA ALA A 82 14.81 -11.00 19.04
C ALA A 82 13.43 -11.63 18.84
N LEU A 83 12.69 -11.92 19.93
CA LEU A 83 11.35 -12.49 19.87
C LEU A 83 10.33 -11.57 19.21
N ALA A 84 10.62 -10.27 19.05
CA ALA A 84 9.77 -9.35 18.30
C ALA A 84 9.82 -9.56 16.78
N PHE A 85 10.83 -10.28 16.26
CA PHE A 85 11.03 -10.47 14.83
C PHE A 85 10.39 -11.76 14.33
N SER A 86 9.70 -11.69 13.18
CA SER A 86 9.04 -12.83 12.55
C SER A 86 10.05 -13.90 12.07
N PRO A 87 9.81 -15.19 12.33
CA PRO A 87 10.76 -16.26 12.00
C PRO A 87 10.84 -16.57 10.50
N VAL A 88 9.79 -16.27 9.73
CA VAL A 88 9.71 -16.69 8.32
C VAL A 88 10.86 -16.12 7.48
N TYR A 89 11.17 -14.83 7.67
CA TYR A 89 12.20 -14.15 6.89
C TYR A 89 13.62 -14.68 7.14
N PRO A 90 14.15 -14.71 8.38
CA PRO A 90 15.52 -15.17 8.62
C PRO A 90 15.71 -16.65 8.26
N PHE A 91 14.70 -17.51 8.44
CA PHE A 91 14.78 -18.90 7.99
C PHE A 91 14.77 -19.05 6.46
N LEU A 92 13.98 -18.23 5.75
CA LEU A 92 14.00 -18.21 4.30
C LEU A 92 15.38 -17.75 3.77
N VAL A 93 15.95 -16.69 4.37
CA VAL A 93 17.28 -16.21 4.00
C VAL A 93 18.33 -17.28 4.26
N ARG A 94 18.28 -17.97 5.41
CA ARG A 94 19.18 -19.09 5.72
C ARG A 94 19.08 -20.22 4.69
N ALA A 95 17.87 -20.56 4.24
CA ALA A 95 17.68 -21.54 3.18
C ALA A 95 18.31 -21.08 1.85
N VAL A 96 18.13 -19.82 1.48
CA VAL A 96 18.75 -19.24 0.27
C VAL A 96 20.27 -19.24 0.37
N MET A 97 20.84 -18.87 1.53
CA MET A 97 22.27 -18.97 1.78
C MET A 97 22.77 -20.40 1.61
N ALA A 98 22.06 -21.39 2.16
CA ALA A 98 22.44 -22.80 2.05
C ALA A 98 22.43 -23.31 0.59
N VAL A 99 21.50 -22.82 -0.24
CA VAL A 99 21.39 -23.23 -1.65
C VAL A 99 22.38 -22.48 -2.56
N THR A 100 22.63 -21.20 -2.29
CA THR A 100 23.42 -20.33 -3.19
C THR A 100 24.88 -20.15 -2.76
N GLY A 101 25.21 -20.45 -1.51
CA GLY A 101 26.53 -20.16 -0.92
C GLY A 101 26.80 -18.67 -0.68
N LEU A 102 25.81 -17.80 -0.88
CA LEU A 102 25.94 -16.36 -0.67
C LEU A 102 25.99 -16.01 0.82
N GLY A 103 26.67 -14.90 1.14
CA GLY A 103 26.61 -14.27 2.46
C GLY A 103 25.21 -13.74 2.78
N PHE A 104 24.95 -13.48 4.06
CA PHE A 104 23.64 -13.04 4.55
C PHE A 104 23.14 -11.78 3.83
N GLU A 105 24.00 -10.77 3.68
CA GLU A 105 23.64 -9.46 3.12
C GLU A 105 23.14 -9.60 1.68
N ALA A 106 23.81 -10.40 0.85
CA ALA A 106 23.42 -10.66 -0.53
C ALA A 106 22.14 -11.52 -0.59
N ALA A 107 22.05 -12.59 0.20
CA ALA A 107 20.89 -13.47 0.22
C ALA A 107 19.62 -12.75 0.71
N ALA A 108 19.71 -12.01 1.82
CA ALA A 108 18.63 -11.21 2.39
C ALA A 108 18.14 -10.14 1.41
N SER A 109 19.08 -9.42 0.78
CA SER A 109 18.76 -8.41 -0.23
C SER A 109 18.04 -9.04 -1.43
N GLY A 110 18.52 -10.19 -1.92
CA GLY A 110 17.90 -10.93 -3.01
C GLY A 110 16.47 -11.38 -2.69
N VAL A 111 16.26 -11.98 -1.51
CA VAL A 111 14.94 -12.39 -1.03
C VAL A 111 13.99 -11.19 -0.97
N SER A 112 14.43 -10.08 -0.37
CA SER A 112 13.63 -8.86 -0.25
C SER A 112 13.29 -8.24 -1.60
N LEU A 113 14.23 -8.24 -2.56
CA LEU A 113 14.00 -7.73 -3.91
C LEU A 113 12.96 -8.58 -4.67
N VAL A 114 13.08 -9.90 -4.62
CA VAL A 114 12.14 -10.82 -5.26
C VAL A 114 10.75 -10.70 -4.62
N ALA A 115 10.67 -10.69 -3.28
CA ALA A 115 9.42 -10.53 -2.57
C ALA A 115 8.74 -9.18 -2.89
N SER A 116 9.51 -8.10 -2.97
CA SER A 116 8.99 -6.77 -3.33
C SER A 116 8.49 -6.73 -4.78
N ALA A 117 9.22 -7.32 -5.72
CA ALA A 117 8.79 -7.40 -7.12
C ALA A 117 7.49 -8.21 -7.26
N ALA A 118 7.40 -9.35 -6.57
CA ALA A 118 6.20 -10.16 -6.51
C ALA A 118 5.02 -9.39 -5.92
N ALA A 119 5.24 -8.68 -4.80
CA ALA A 119 4.21 -7.86 -4.16
C ALA A 119 3.67 -6.78 -5.11
N VAL A 120 4.54 -6.07 -5.82
CA VAL A 120 4.12 -5.04 -6.80
C VAL A 120 3.26 -5.64 -7.92
N VAL A 121 3.65 -6.80 -8.46
CA VAL A 121 2.85 -7.51 -9.47
C VAL A 121 1.49 -7.94 -8.93
N LEU A 122 1.45 -8.51 -7.73
CA LEU A 122 0.20 -8.96 -7.10
C LEU A 122 -0.74 -7.79 -6.81
N LEU A 123 -0.21 -6.69 -6.27
CA LEU A 123 -0.99 -5.47 -6.01
C LEU A 123 -1.52 -4.85 -7.31
N PHE A 124 -0.71 -4.82 -8.36
CA PHE A 124 -1.15 -4.35 -9.67
C PHE A 124 -2.29 -5.22 -10.23
N ARG A 125 -2.16 -6.55 -10.16
CA ARG A 125 -3.22 -7.47 -10.58
C ARG A 125 -4.49 -7.29 -9.75
N TRP A 126 -4.36 -7.14 -8.44
CA TRP A 126 -5.49 -6.87 -7.55
C TRP A 126 -6.21 -5.56 -7.90
N LEU A 127 -5.46 -4.52 -8.23
CA LEU A 127 -6.01 -3.24 -8.68
C LEU A 127 -6.79 -3.35 -9.99
N LEU A 128 -6.30 -4.14 -10.95
CA LEU A 128 -7.01 -4.37 -12.22
C LEU A 128 -8.33 -5.14 -12.00
N VAL A 129 -8.32 -6.14 -11.13
CA VAL A 129 -9.53 -6.93 -10.79
C VAL A 129 -10.59 -6.08 -10.09
N THR A 130 -10.17 -5.16 -9.21
CA THR A 130 -11.09 -4.30 -8.44
C THR A 130 -11.66 -3.15 -9.28
N ARG A 131 -10.86 -2.53 -10.17
CA ARG A 131 -11.31 -1.44 -11.06
C ARG A 131 -12.39 -1.87 -12.06
N GLY A 132 -12.48 -3.16 -12.40
CA GLY A 132 -13.53 -3.71 -13.26
C GLY A 132 -14.93 -3.78 -12.62
N ARG A 133 -15.07 -3.47 -11.31
CA ARG A 133 -16.35 -3.46 -10.58
C ARG A 133 -16.84 -2.03 -10.32
N GLY A 134 -16.81 -1.16 -11.33
CA GLY A 134 -17.52 0.12 -11.25
C GLY A 134 -19.03 -0.12 -11.03
N PRO A 135 -19.75 0.78 -10.31
CA PRO A 135 -21.19 0.68 -10.16
C PRO A 135 -21.80 0.59 -11.56
N ARG A 136 -22.46 -0.53 -11.87
CA ARG A 136 -23.17 -0.69 -13.14
C ARG A 136 -24.22 0.41 -13.19
N SER A 137 -24.05 1.38 -14.07
CA SER A 137 -25.16 2.27 -14.42
C SER A 137 -26.30 1.35 -14.88
N PRO A 138 -27.53 1.53 -14.34
CA PRO A 138 -28.66 0.76 -14.82
C PRO A 138 -28.73 0.95 -16.34
N ARG A 139 -28.65 -0.15 -17.09
CA ARG A 139 -28.85 -0.10 -18.54
C ARG A 139 -30.19 0.59 -18.76
N SER A 140 -30.20 1.75 -19.40
CA SER A 140 -31.44 2.30 -19.92
C SER A 140 -31.93 1.31 -20.97
N SER A 141 -32.92 0.51 -20.61
CA SER A 141 -33.69 -0.24 -21.58
C SER A 141 -34.20 0.79 -22.58
N SER A 142 -33.72 0.71 -23.82
CA SER A 142 -34.20 1.51 -24.91
C SER A 142 -35.72 1.37 -24.99
N CYS A 143 -36.41 2.49 -24.78
CA CYS A 143 -37.86 2.54 -24.94
C CYS A 143 -38.18 2.22 -26.41
N PRO A 144 -39.08 1.27 -26.72
CA PRO A 144 -39.41 0.89 -28.10
C PRO A 144 -39.78 2.10 -28.94
N SER A 145 -39.19 2.20 -30.13
CA SER A 145 -39.25 3.35 -31.04
C SER A 145 -40.65 3.66 -31.61
N SER A 146 -41.68 2.87 -31.28
CA SER A 146 -43.05 3.06 -31.77
C SER A 146 -43.83 4.19 -31.06
N ARG A 147 -43.31 4.79 -29.99
CA ARG A 147 -43.92 5.95 -29.28
C ARG A 147 -43.13 7.25 -29.40
N ARG A 148 -42.45 7.47 -30.53
CA ARG A 148 -41.76 8.75 -30.84
C ARG A 148 -42.68 9.84 -31.40
N ARG A 149 -43.98 9.81 -31.14
CA ARG A 149 -44.88 10.90 -31.51
C ARG A 149 -45.28 11.69 -30.27
N ARG A 150 -44.81 12.95 -30.24
CA ARG A 150 -45.35 14.08 -29.47
C ARG A 150 -44.79 14.31 -28.06
N CYS A 151 -43.47 14.46 -27.94
CA CYS A 151 -42.88 15.27 -26.88
C CYS A 151 -42.17 16.48 -27.51
N SER A 152 -42.93 17.50 -27.86
CA SER A 152 -42.40 18.84 -28.13
C SER A 152 -41.91 19.44 -26.82
N ARG A 153 -40.61 19.75 -26.75
CA ARG A 153 -39.93 20.38 -25.60
C ARG A 153 -40.60 21.70 -25.21
N PRO A 154 -41.01 21.92 -23.94
CA PRO A 154 -41.16 23.26 -23.38
C PRO A 154 -39.78 23.80 -22.98
N ARG A 155 -39.60 25.12 -23.14
CA ARG A 155 -38.31 25.81 -23.16
C ARG A 155 -37.79 26.24 -21.78
N THR A 156 -38.37 25.74 -20.68
CA THR A 156 -38.01 26.14 -19.32
C THR A 156 -38.01 24.96 -18.36
N ALA A 157 -36.90 24.79 -17.63
CA ALA A 157 -36.67 23.82 -16.56
C ALA A 157 -37.85 23.81 -15.57
N THR A 158 -38.27 22.68 -14.98
CA THR A 158 -37.57 21.91 -13.96
C THR A 158 -38.43 20.65 -13.69
N ASP A 159 -37.78 19.51 -13.42
CA ASP A 159 -38.36 18.21 -13.03
C ASP A 159 -39.25 17.43 -14.02
N TRP A 160 -38.84 16.18 -14.29
CA TRP A 160 -39.60 15.18 -15.04
C TRP A 160 -39.77 13.90 -14.22
N ARG A 161 -41.02 13.49 -13.96
CA ARG A 161 -41.35 12.10 -13.63
C ARG A 161 -42.31 11.55 -14.69
N CYS A 162 -41.98 10.39 -15.23
CA CYS A 162 -42.90 9.59 -16.03
C CYS A 162 -43.60 8.58 -15.11
N SER A 163 -44.91 8.74 -14.88
CA SER A 163 -45.76 7.66 -14.38
C SER A 163 -46.47 7.00 -15.57
N SER A 164 -46.39 5.68 -15.62
CA SER A 164 -47.01 4.83 -16.64
C SER A 164 -48.51 4.69 -16.40
N SER A 165 -49.29 5.75 -16.62
CA SER A 165 -50.75 5.66 -16.84
C SER A 165 -51.28 7.04 -17.20
N SER A 166 -51.58 7.21 -18.48
CA SER A 166 -52.51 8.18 -19.08
C SER A 166 -53.26 9.14 -18.13
N SER A 167 -52.60 10.23 -17.71
CA SER A 167 -53.19 11.57 -17.52
C SER A 167 -52.15 12.49 -16.86
N CYS A 168 -51.70 13.53 -17.58
CA CYS A 168 -50.89 14.59 -16.98
C CYS A 168 -51.85 15.63 -16.38
N SER A 169 -51.99 15.66 -15.05
CA SER A 169 -52.58 16.81 -14.37
C SER A 169 -51.47 17.72 -13.83
N ALA A 170 -51.49 18.98 -14.25
CA ALA A 170 -50.62 20.01 -13.68
C ALA A 170 -51.10 20.31 -12.26
N ARG A 171 -50.24 20.16 -11.26
CA ARG A 171 -50.53 20.62 -9.89
C ARG A 171 -50.10 22.07 -9.79
N SER A 172 -51.02 22.97 -9.44
CA SER A 172 -50.72 24.39 -9.21
C SER A 172 -49.80 24.56 -8.00
N PRO A 173 -49.06 25.69 -7.90
CA PRO A 173 -48.25 25.99 -6.73
C PRO A 173 -49.17 26.18 -5.54
N ARG A 174 -49.04 25.34 -4.50
CA ARG A 174 -49.65 25.62 -3.20
C ARG A 174 -48.92 26.82 -2.60
N THR A 175 -49.59 27.97 -2.64
CA THR A 175 -49.28 29.12 -1.80
C THR A 175 -49.75 28.86 -0.37
N ALA A 176 -48.97 29.41 0.58
CA ALA A 176 -49.31 29.80 1.94
C ALA A 176 -49.37 28.74 3.07
N GLY A 177 -48.59 29.05 4.12
CA GLY A 177 -49.06 28.98 5.52
C GLY A 177 -48.49 27.86 6.38
N GLY A 178 -47.41 28.12 7.12
CA GLY A 178 -46.92 27.22 8.17
C GLY A 178 -45.79 27.85 8.99
N SER A 179 -46.13 28.27 10.20
CA SER A 179 -45.30 28.97 11.20
C SER A 179 -43.92 28.33 11.45
N ARG A 180 -42.87 29.15 11.43
CA ARG A 180 -41.54 28.82 11.94
C ARG A 180 -41.57 28.78 13.48
N GLY A 181 -41.48 27.60 14.07
CA GLY A 181 -41.15 27.44 15.49
C GLY A 181 -39.64 27.58 15.72
N PRO A 182 -39.18 28.08 16.89
CA PRO A 182 -37.77 28.32 17.15
C PRO A 182 -37.01 27.01 17.46
N TRP A 183 -35.81 26.87 16.87
CA TRP A 183 -34.89 25.77 17.11
C TRP A 183 -34.25 25.87 18.51
N PRO A 184 -34.14 24.76 19.28
CA PRO A 184 -33.43 24.77 20.55
C PRO A 184 -31.90 24.82 20.33
N ARG A 185 -31.22 25.68 21.10
CA ARG A 185 -29.75 25.75 21.16
C ARG A 185 -29.19 24.65 22.08
N PRO A 186 -28.02 24.07 21.76
CA PRO A 186 -27.35 23.14 22.66
C PRO A 186 -26.77 23.90 23.87
N SER A 187 -27.00 23.35 25.06
CA SER A 187 -26.37 23.78 26.32
C SER A 187 -24.87 23.46 26.32
N ARG A 188 -24.11 24.35 26.96
CA ARG A 188 -22.66 24.28 27.17
C ARG A 188 -22.20 22.99 27.85
#